data_AF-A0A8T5L140-F1
#
_entry.id   AF-A0A8T5L140-F1
#
_cell.length_a   1.000
_cell.length_b   1.000
_cell.length_c   1.000
_cell.angle_alpha   90.00
_cell.angle_beta   90.00
_cell.angle_gamma   90.00
#
_symmetry.space_group_name_H-M   'P 1'
#
loop_
_entity.id
_entity.type
_entity.pdbx_description
1 polymer ?
#
loop_
_entity_poly.entity_id
_entity_poly.type
_entity_poly.pdbx_seq_one_letter_code
_entity_poly.pdbx_strand_id
1 'polypeptide(L)'
;MILETLAILFGTIGGLANLPQIYKIFKRKSAKDISGLTYFILFTGAVIWLLYGIELMNFPIIITNTIGGVNIGLVIIGWYFYGR
;
A
#
# COMPACT_ATOMS: atom_id res chain seq x y z
N MET A 1 -11.19 -13.84 16.65
CA MET A 1 -10.33 -13.42 17.77
C MET A 1 -8.84 -13.57 17.44
N ILE A 2 -8.17 -14.74 17.59
CA ILE A 2 -6.71 -14.82 17.36
C ILE A 2 -6.29 -14.42 15.93
N LEU A 3 -6.90 -15.03 14.91
CA LEU A 3 -6.58 -14.72 13.50
C LEU A 3 -6.87 -13.27 13.12
N GLU A 4 -7.92 -12.70 13.71
CA GLU A 4 -8.32 -11.32 13.48
C GLU A 4 -7.29 -10.33 14.05
N THR A 5 -6.85 -10.57 15.30
CA THR A 5 -5.78 -9.80 15.93
C THR A 5 -4.48 -9.91 15.12
N LEU A 6 -4.11 -11.12 14.67
CA LEU A 6 -2.93 -11.32 13.84
C LEU A 6 -3.05 -10.61 12.49
N ALA A 7 -4.20 -10.69 11.84
CA ALA A 7 -4.45 -10.03 10.55
C ALA A 7 -4.34 -8.51 10.67
N ILE A 8 -4.91 -7.91 11.73
CA ILE A 8 -4.79 -6.47 11.97
C ILE A 8 -3.34 -6.09 12.24
N LEU A 9 -2.64 -6.79 13.15
CA LEU A 9 -1.26 -6.47 13.51
C LEU A 9 -0.31 -6.61 12.31
N PHE A 10 -0.25 -7.80 11.73
CA PHE A 10 0.66 -8.07 10.61
C PHE A 10 0.26 -7.33 9.34
N GLY A 11 -1.04 -7.18 9.07
CA GLY A 11 -1.50 -6.42 7.91
C GLY A 11 -1.21 -4.92 8.05
N THR A 12 -1.27 -4.37 9.27
CA THR A 12 -0.86 -2.97 9.52
C THR A 12 0.64 -2.80 9.31
N ILE A 13 1.47 -3.67 9.92
CA ILE A 13 2.93 -3.64 9.77
C ILE A 13 3.31 -3.85 8.29
N GLY A 14 2.68 -4.81 7.62
CA GLY A 14 2.86 -5.09 6.20
C GLY A 14 2.45 -3.93 5.31
N GLY A 15 1.35 -3.24 5.63
CA GLY A 15 0.91 -2.03 4.92
C GLY A 15 1.93 -0.88 5.01
N LEU A 16 2.69 -0.81 6.11
CA LEU A 16 3.76 0.17 6.32
C LEU A 16 5.11 -0.25 5.71
N ALA A 17 5.24 -1.45 5.17
CA ALA A 17 6.51 -1.96 4.64
C ALA A 17 7.08 -1.12 3.47
N ASN A 18 6.24 -0.31 2.82
CA ASN A 18 6.65 0.60 1.74
C ASN A 18 7.24 1.93 2.25
N LEU A 19 7.15 2.26 3.54
CA LEU A 19 7.72 3.51 4.09
C LEU A 19 9.21 3.72 3.77
N PRO A 20 10.10 2.71 3.90
CA PRO A 20 11.50 2.85 3.51
C PRO A 20 11.68 3.13 2.01
N GLN A 21 10.80 2.58 1.17
CA GLN A 21 10.82 2.80 -0.28
C GLN A 21 10.39 4.21 -0.62
N ILE A 22 9.29 4.69 -0.02
CA ILE A 22 8.83 6.08 -0.11
C ILE A 22 9.97 7.01 0.31
N TYR A 23 10.58 6.78 1.48
CA TYR A 23 11.70 7.58 1.97
C TYR A 23 12.85 7.63 0.96
N LYS A 24 13.27 6.48 0.40
CA LYS A 24 14.34 6.43 -0.61
C LYS A 24 14.02 7.26 -1.85
N ILE A 25 12.78 7.17 -2.37
CA ILE A 25 12.35 7.94 -3.54
C ILE A 25 12.45 9.44 -3.28
N PHE A 26 11.84 9.92 -2.19
CA PHE A 26 11.79 11.35 -1.90
C PHE A 26 13.13 11.92 -1.42
N LYS A 27 13.98 11.10 -0.80
CA LYS A 27 15.33 11.50 -0.39
C LYS A 27 16.32 11.54 -1.55
N ARG A 28 16.29 10.53 -2.43
CA ARG A 28 17.20 10.43 -3.59
C ARG A 28 16.69 11.18 -4.81
N LYS A 29 15.43 11.63 -4.80
CA LYS A 29 14.76 12.26 -5.93
C LYS A 29 14.86 11.40 -7.20
N SER A 30 14.78 10.08 -7.02
CA SER A 30 14.90 9.10 -8.10
C SER A 30 14.00 7.90 -7.84
N ALA A 31 13.26 7.51 -8.88
CA ALA A 31 12.42 6.31 -8.93
C ALA A 31 12.57 5.58 -10.28
N LYS A 32 13.66 5.82 -11.02
CA LYS A 32 13.88 5.26 -12.37
C LYS A 32 13.87 3.72 -12.42
N ASP A 33 14.35 3.08 -11.36
CA ASP A 33 14.41 1.62 -11.26
C ASP A 33 13.11 0.99 -10.72
N ILE A 34 12.08 1.80 -10.49
CA ILE A 34 10.80 1.35 -9.95
C ILE A 34 9.80 1.17 -11.09
N SER A 35 9.22 -0.02 -11.18
CA SER A 35 8.13 -0.31 -12.12
C SER A 35 6.84 0.40 -11.67
N GLY A 36 6.45 1.47 -12.37
CA GLY A 36 5.16 2.13 -12.15
C GLY A 36 3.98 1.18 -12.34
N LEU A 37 4.02 0.31 -13.36
CA LEU A 37 2.96 -0.67 -13.65
C LEU A 37 2.71 -1.60 -12.45
N THR A 38 3.77 -2.06 -11.79
CA THR A 38 3.65 -2.91 -10.60
C THR A 38 2.86 -2.21 -9.51
N TYR A 39 3.20 -0.96 -9.19
CA TYR A 39 2.49 -0.21 -8.15
C TYR A 39 1.07 0.17 -8.54
N PHE A 40 0.79 0.45 -9.83
CA PHE A 40 -0.58 0.65 -10.32
C PHE A 40 -1.44 -0.59 -10.12
N ILE A 41 -0.96 -1.78 -10.48
CA ILE A 41 -1.69 -3.04 -10.27
C ILE A 41 -1.94 -3.25 -8.76
N LEU A 42 -0.92 -3.09 -7.93
CA LEU A 42 -1.07 -3.22 -6.47
C LEU A 42 -2.07 -2.23 -5.89
N PHE A 43 -2.09 -0.98 -6.37
CA PHE A 43 -3.01 0.03 -5.90
C PHE A 43 -4.46 -0.29 -6.27
N THR A 44 -4.70 -0.67 -7.53
CA THR A 44 -6.04 -1.10 -7.96
C THR A 44 -6.53 -2.33 -7.20
N GLY A 45 -5.65 -3.30 -6.95
CA GLY A 45 -5.94 -4.45 -6.10
C GLY A 45 -6.32 -4.05 -4.67
N ALA A 46 -5.56 -3.14 -4.05
CA ALA A 46 -5.86 -2.64 -2.70
C ALA A 46 -7.21 -1.93 -2.64
N VAL A 47 -7.58 -1.15 -3.67
CA VAL A 47 -8.90 -0.51 -3.77
C VAL A 47 -10.01 -1.55 -3.88
N ILE A 48 -9.85 -2.57 -4.72
CA ILE A 48 -10.84 -3.65 -4.86
C ILE A 48 -11.01 -4.41 -3.54
N TRP A 49 -9.92 -4.78 -2.88
CA TRP A 49 -9.96 -5.46 -1.58
C TRP A 49 -10.56 -4.60 -0.48
N LEU A 50 -10.33 -3.28 -0.49
CA LEU A 50 -10.98 -2.35 0.43
C LEU A 50 -12.49 -2.34 0.21
N LEU A 51 -12.95 -2.21 -1.04
CA LEU A 51 -14.38 -2.24 -1.37
C LEU A 51 -15.03 -3.56 -0.95
N TYR A 52 -14.35 -4.68 -1.21
CA TYR A 52 -14.81 -6.00 -0.78
C TYR A 52 -14.85 -6.13 0.75
N GLY A 53 -13.86 -5.60 1.46
CA GLY A 53 -13.84 -5.56 2.92
C GLY A 53 -15.01 -4.75 3.49
N ILE A 54 -15.37 -3.64 2.85
CA ILE A 54 -16.53 -2.82 3.21
C ILE A 54 -17.83 -3.61 3.01
N GLU A 55 -18.00 -4.28 1.87
CA GLU A 55 -19.16 -5.13 1.58
C GLU A 55 -19.35 -6.23 2.65
N LEU A 56 -18.25 -6.82 3.12
CA LEU A 56 -18.26 -7.83 4.19
C LEU A 56 -18.32 -7.26 5.61
N MET A 57 -18.29 -5.94 5.81
CA MET A 57 -18.11 -5.30 7.12
C MET A 57 -16.89 -5.84 7.89
N ASN A 58 -15.82 -6.21 7.18
CA ASN A 58 -14.62 -6.85 7.74
C ASN A 58 -13.52 -5.82 8.05
N PHE A 59 -13.46 -5.38 9.31
CA PHE A 59 -12.50 -4.37 9.77
C PHE A 59 -11.02 -4.70 9.49
N PRO A 60 -10.52 -5.93 9.72
CA PRO A 60 -9.16 -6.29 9.33
C PRO A 60 -8.84 -6.01 7.85
N ILE A 61 -9.71 -6.44 6.94
CA ILE A 61 -9.49 -6.22 5.50
C ILE A 61 -9.50 -4.72 5.18
N ILE A 62 -10.48 -3.99 5.74
CA ILE A 62 -10.63 -2.54 5.53
C ILE A 62 -9.38 -1.79 5.98
N ILE A 63 -8.94 -1.99 7.23
CA ILE A 63 -7.83 -1.26 7.84
C ILE A 63 -6.53 -1.54 7.06
N THR A 64 -6.25 -2.82 6.80
CA THR A 64 -4.98 -3.24 6.20
C THR A 64 -4.84 -2.77 4.75
N ASN A 65 -5.92 -2.86 3.95
CA ASN A 65 -5.91 -2.37 2.56
C ASN A 65 -5.95 -0.85 2.48
N THR A 66 -6.55 -0.15 3.44
CA THR A 66 -6.48 1.32 3.51
C THR A 66 -5.04 1.78 3.75
N ILE A 67 -4.37 1.23 4.77
CA ILE A 67 -2.98 1.61 5.09
C ILE A 67 -2.04 1.23 3.95
N GLY A 68 -2.16 0.01 3.43
CA GLY A 68 -1.36 -0.45 2.29
C GLY A 68 -1.59 0.39 1.03
N GLY A 69 -2.85 0.66 0.69
CA GLY A 69 -3.25 1.46 -0.46
C GLY A 69 -2.69 2.89 -0.41
N VAL A 70 -2.76 3.55 0.76
CA VAL A 70 -2.15 4.88 0.95
C VAL A 70 -0.64 4.84 0.70
N ASN A 71 0.07 3.86 1.27
CA ASN A 71 1.52 3.74 1.09
C ASN A 71 1.89 3.43 -0.37
N ILE A 72 1.17 2.53 -1.04
CA ILE A 72 1.36 2.24 -2.47
C ILE A 72 1.11 3.51 -3.29
N GLY A 73 0.06 4.29 -2.97
CA GLY A 73 -0.24 5.57 -3.62
C GLY A 73 0.89 6.58 -3.46
N LEU A 74 1.51 6.68 -2.29
CA LEU A 74 2.69 7.53 -2.06
C LEU A 74 3.90 7.10 -2.91
N VAL A 75 4.07 5.79 -3.14
CA VAL A 75 5.11 5.31 -4.08
C VAL A 75 4.78 5.71 -5.51
N ILE A 76 3.52 5.59 -5.96
CA ILE A 76 3.10 6.03 -7.30
C ILE A 76 3.34 7.54 -7.48
N ILE A 77 3.01 8.35 -6.48
CA ILE A 77 3.27 9.80 -6.50
C ILE A 77 4.78 10.06 -6.64
N GLY A 78 5.60 9.40 -5.82
CA GLY A 78 7.05 9.51 -5.92
C GLY A 78 7.60 9.07 -7.29
N TRP A 79 7.06 7.99 -7.85
CA TRP A 79 7.41 7.51 -9.19
C TRP A 79 7.03 8.52 -10.27
N TYR A 80 5.84 9.13 -10.19
CA TYR A 80 5.39 10.13 -11.15
C TYR A 80 6.32 11.35 -11.20
N PHE A 81 6.83 11.81 -10.05
CA PHE A 81 7.73 12.96 -9.98
C PHE A 81 9.21 12.65 -10.27
N TYR A 82 9.67 11.43 -10.02
CA TYR A 82 11.11 11.11 -10.00
C TYR A 82 11.53 9.88 -10.83
N GLY A 83 10.59 9.16 -11.45
CA GLY A 83 10.83 7.90 -12.16
C GLY A 83 10.33 7.86 -13.60
N ARG A 84 9.40 8.73 -13.97
CA ARG A 84 8.99 8.97 -15.36
C ARG A 84 9.99 9.88 -16.07
#